data_AF-A0A497NTI7-F1
#
_entry.id   AF-A0A497NTI7-F1
#
_cell.length_a   1.000
_cell.length_b   1.000
_cell.length_c   1.000
_cell.angle_alpha   90.00
_cell.angle_beta   90.00
_cell.angle_gamma   90.00
#
_symmetry.space_group_name_H-M   'P 1'
#
loop_
_entity.id
_entity.type
_entity.pdbx_description
1 polymer ?
#
loop_
_entity_poly.entity_id
_entity_poly.type
_entity_poly.pdbx_seq_one_letter_code
_entity_poly.pdbx_strand_id
1 'polypeptide(L)'
;MPQNVYTSPQISTITRKKRFMVSNMPKIKATAKLVENVRSIVDNARTHTVVCDLPNAKGGQDSGPTALELALMALADCAATIFADVAKQSKIEVTNLEVVAEAEKSPDSPKLSDVKLKVYVSAKARKQLLEAVWRRTEANCPVVAIFKEPISVEVELETTTVE
;
A
#
# COMPACT_ATOMS: atom_id res chain seq x y z
N MET A 1 -51.31 -34.85 -33.24
CA MET A 1 -51.09 -33.65 -32.41
C MET A 1 -50.08 -33.99 -31.34
N PRO A 2 -48.80 -33.58 -31.46
CA PRO A 2 -47.80 -33.84 -30.43
C PRO A 2 -47.58 -32.63 -29.51
N GLN A 3 -47.03 -32.95 -28.34
CA GLN A 3 -47.05 -32.20 -27.09
C GLN A 3 -46.13 -30.98 -27.07
N ASN A 4 -46.58 -29.97 -26.34
CA ASN A 4 -45.91 -28.70 -26.10
C ASN A 4 -44.85 -28.89 -24.99
N VAL A 5 -43.57 -28.92 -25.34
CA VAL A 5 -42.45 -28.94 -24.39
C VAL A 5 -41.96 -27.50 -24.22
N TYR A 6 -42.43 -26.82 -23.17
CA TYR A 6 -41.86 -25.55 -22.73
C TYR A 6 -40.56 -25.85 -21.95
N THR A 7 -39.42 -25.68 -22.61
CA THR A 7 -38.12 -25.63 -21.94
C THR A 7 -37.81 -24.19 -21.52
N SER A 8 -37.47 -24.02 -20.25
CA SER A 8 -37.01 -22.75 -19.66
C SER A 8 -35.71 -22.27 -20.32
N PRO A 9 -35.52 -20.98 -20.62
CA PRO A 9 -34.25 -20.48 -21.14
C PRO A 9 -33.18 -20.53 -20.06
N GLN A 10 -32.05 -21.15 -20.38
CA GLN A 10 -30.91 -21.33 -19.49
C GLN A 10 -30.27 -20.00 -19.09
N ILE A 11 -30.23 -19.76 -17.78
CA ILE A 11 -29.40 -18.75 -17.11
C ILE A 11 -27.96 -19.25 -17.15
N SER A 12 -27.13 -18.80 -18.10
CA SER A 12 -25.70 -19.19 -18.10
C SER A 12 -24.71 -18.19 -18.71
N THR A 13 -25.12 -16.96 -19.02
CA THR A 13 -24.27 -16.04 -19.81
C THR A 13 -23.59 -14.90 -19.05
N ILE A 14 -23.78 -14.74 -17.74
CA ILE A 14 -23.20 -13.62 -16.98
C ILE A 14 -21.80 -13.94 -16.39
N THR A 15 -21.45 -15.22 -16.21
CA THR A 15 -20.20 -15.62 -15.54
C THR A 15 -18.94 -15.64 -16.41
N ARG A 16 -19.07 -15.58 -17.75
CA ARG A 16 -17.90 -15.69 -18.66
C ARG A 16 -17.16 -14.37 -18.95
N LYS A 17 -17.80 -13.20 -18.77
CA LYS A 17 -17.16 -11.91 -19.11
C LYS A 17 -16.09 -11.43 -18.13
N LYS A 18 -16.06 -11.93 -16.89
CA LYS A 18 -15.00 -11.57 -15.91
C LYS A 18 -13.66 -12.28 -16.14
N ARG A 19 -13.61 -13.33 -16.98
CA ARG A 19 -12.42 -14.19 -17.15
C ARG A 19 -11.52 -13.78 -18.31
N PHE A 20 -11.93 -12.82 -19.14
CA PHE A 20 -11.22 -12.41 -20.36
C PHE A 20 -10.44 -11.08 -20.24
N MET A 21 -10.36 -10.47 -19.05
CA MET A 21 -9.61 -9.23 -18.80
C MET A 21 -8.48 -9.40 -17.76
N VAL A 22 -7.85 -10.59 -17.70
CA VAL A 22 -6.61 -10.80 -16.94
C VAL A 22 -5.41 -10.73 -17.89
N SER A 23 -5.38 -9.73 -18.76
CA SER A 23 -4.25 -9.49 -19.67
C SER A 23 -3.39 -8.33 -19.15
N ASN A 24 -2.17 -8.66 -18.74
CA ASN A 24 -1.08 -7.74 -18.36
C ASN A 24 -1.37 -6.77 -17.21
N MET A 25 -1.47 -7.29 -15.98
CA MET A 25 -1.32 -6.46 -14.79
C MET A 25 0.12 -5.94 -14.68
N PRO A 26 0.34 -4.63 -14.44
CA PRO A 26 1.67 -4.11 -14.16
C PRO A 26 2.21 -4.77 -12.89
N LYS A 27 3.44 -5.31 -12.97
CA LYS A 27 4.12 -5.92 -11.83
C LYS A 27 4.96 -4.86 -11.12
N ILE A 28 4.80 -4.77 -9.80
CA ILE A 28 5.70 -4.00 -8.93
C ILE A 28 6.73 -4.99 -8.39
N LYS A 29 8.02 -4.63 -8.48
CA LYS A 29 9.13 -5.44 -7.97
C LYS A 29 9.99 -4.60 -7.05
N ALA A 30 10.44 -5.19 -5.96
CA ALA A 30 11.45 -4.61 -5.08
C ALA A 30 12.50 -5.67 -4.73
N THR A 31 13.72 -5.24 -4.43
CA THR A 31 14.78 -6.09 -3.90
C THR A 31 15.41 -5.43 -2.69
N ALA A 32 16.03 -6.23 -1.83
CA ALA A 32 16.84 -5.76 -0.71
C ALA A 32 18.15 -6.54 -0.72
N LYS A 33 19.28 -5.85 -0.60
CA LYS A 33 20.60 -6.47 -0.46
C LYS A 33 21.26 -5.98 0.81
N LEU A 34 21.66 -6.92 1.66
CA LEU A 34 22.51 -6.63 2.80
C LEU A 34 23.88 -6.18 2.30
N VAL A 35 24.34 -5.02 2.76
CA VAL A 35 25.64 -4.47 2.34
C VAL A 35 26.68 -4.55 3.44
N GLU A 36 26.27 -4.37 4.69
CA GLU A 36 27.16 -4.39 5.85
C GLU A 36 26.34 -4.64 7.11
N ASN A 37 26.69 -5.65 7.91
CA ASN A 37 26.05 -5.95 9.19
C ASN A 37 24.50 -6.04 9.10
N VAL A 38 23.75 -5.03 9.52
CA VAL A 38 22.27 -4.94 9.44
C VAL A 38 21.78 -3.88 8.46
N ARG A 39 22.71 -3.17 7.81
CA ARG A 39 22.43 -2.15 6.80
C ARG A 39 22.20 -2.81 5.44
N SER A 40 21.16 -2.34 4.76
CA SER A 40 20.75 -2.83 3.45
C SER A 40 20.45 -1.70 2.47
N ILE A 41 20.54 -2.00 1.19
CA ILE A 41 20.04 -1.15 0.11
C ILE A 41 18.78 -1.82 -0.44
N VAL A 42 17.66 -1.10 -0.39
CA VAL A 42 16.41 -1.51 -1.03
C VAL A 42 16.26 -0.80 -2.37
N ASP A 43 15.80 -1.52 -3.40
CA ASP A 43 15.69 -1.04 -4.78
C ASP A 43 14.29 -1.37 -5.32
N ASN A 44 13.70 -0.44 -6.10
CA ASN A 44 12.38 -0.62 -6.68
C ASN A 44 12.38 -1.25 -8.09
N ALA A 45 13.44 -1.97 -8.44
CA ALA A 45 13.75 -2.54 -9.74
C ALA A 45 13.66 -1.52 -10.90
N ARG A 46 13.90 -0.24 -10.59
CA ARG A 46 14.01 0.85 -11.57
C ARG A 46 15.34 1.57 -11.35
N THR A 47 15.29 2.86 -11.05
CA THR A 47 16.47 3.74 -10.88
C THR A 47 16.57 4.32 -9.48
N HIS A 48 15.81 3.81 -8.51
CA HIS A 48 15.71 4.42 -7.18
C HIS A 48 16.06 3.41 -6.10
N THR A 49 16.86 3.87 -5.15
CA THR A 49 17.28 3.09 -3.99
C THR A 49 17.08 3.89 -2.70
N VAL A 50 16.91 3.16 -1.60
CA VAL A 50 16.87 3.72 -0.24
C VAL A 50 17.78 2.86 0.64
N VAL A 51 18.52 3.50 1.55
CA VAL A 51 19.27 2.79 2.58
C VAL A 51 18.32 2.49 3.74
N CYS A 52 18.29 1.24 4.18
CA CYS A 52 17.63 0.85 5.42
C CYS A 52 18.66 0.37 6.43
N ASP A 53 18.50 0.76 7.68
CA ASP A 53 19.40 0.39 8.78
C ASP A 53 18.61 0.26 10.10
N LEU A 54 19.28 -0.24 11.13
CA LEU A 54 18.73 -0.24 12.49
C LEU A 54 19.34 0.91 13.32
N PRO A 55 18.63 1.37 14.36
CA PRO A 55 19.22 2.27 15.35
C PRO A 55 20.43 1.64 16.04
N ASN A 56 21.31 2.47 16.58
CA ASN A 56 22.50 2.02 17.33
C ASN A 56 22.16 1.00 18.44
N ALA A 57 21.05 1.22 19.16
CA ALA A 57 20.58 0.32 20.23
C ALA A 57 20.19 -1.09 19.75
N LYS A 58 20.00 -1.28 18.45
CA LYS A 58 19.70 -2.56 17.80
C LYS A 58 20.83 -3.05 16.89
N GLY A 59 22.04 -2.50 17.06
CA GLY A 59 23.25 -2.94 16.38
C GLY A 59 23.45 -2.38 14.98
N GLY A 60 22.67 -1.40 14.53
CA GLY A 60 22.93 -0.67 13.28
C GLY A 60 23.74 0.61 13.51
N GLN A 61 23.86 1.43 12.47
CA GLN A 61 24.57 2.71 12.50
C GLN A 61 23.61 3.90 12.37
N ASP A 62 22.29 3.64 12.43
CA ASP A 62 21.25 4.65 12.26
C ASP A 62 21.39 5.45 10.95
N SER A 63 21.89 4.79 9.90
CA SER A 63 22.22 5.43 8.61
C SER A 63 21.04 5.55 7.63
N GLY A 64 19.86 5.11 8.05
CA GLY A 64 18.60 5.18 7.32
C GLY A 64 17.47 4.61 8.17
N PRO A 65 16.20 4.76 7.74
CA PRO A 65 15.06 4.20 8.47
C PRO A 65 15.16 2.67 8.54
N THR A 66 14.56 2.10 9.58
CA THR A 66 14.26 0.67 9.59
C THR A 66 13.28 0.31 8.48
N ALA A 67 13.26 -0.95 8.08
CA ALA A 67 12.29 -1.42 7.08
C ALA A 67 10.82 -1.21 7.52
N LEU A 68 10.54 -1.27 8.83
CA LEU A 68 9.21 -1.00 9.38
C LEU A 68 8.85 0.49 9.35
N GLU A 69 9.81 1.37 9.67
CA GLU A 69 9.61 2.82 9.53
C GLU A 69 9.40 3.19 8.07
N LEU A 70 10.16 2.60 7.14
CA LEU A 70 9.98 2.82 5.71
C LEU A 70 8.56 2.42 5.24
N ALA A 71 7.98 1.34 5.81
CA ALA A 71 6.60 0.96 5.52
C ALA A 71 5.57 2.00 6.02
N LEU A 72 5.78 2.57 7.21
CA LEU A 72 4.93 3.66 7.72
C LEU A 72 5.12 4.97 6.94
N MET A 73 6.34 5.28 6.53
CA MET A 73 6.62 6.41 5.64
C MET A 73 5.86 6.25 4.32
N ALA A 74 5.87 5.05 3.72
CA ALA A 74 5.12 4.76 2.51
C ALA A 74 3.60 4.90 2.70
N LEU A 75 3.07 4.54 3.89
CA LEU A 75 1.66 4.74 4.22
C LEU A 75 1.29 6.23 4.28
N ALA A 76 2.09 7.05 4.97
CA ALA A 76 1.88 8.49 5.05
C ALA A 76 1.97 9.16 3.67
N ASP A 77 3.01 8.83 2.90
CA ASP A 77 3.25 9.36 1.55
C ASP A 77 2.11 9.02 0.58
N CYS A 78 1.68 7.75 0.57
CA CYS A 78 0.61 7.33 -0.32
C CYS A 78 -0.71 8.03 0.03
N ALA A 79 -1.04 8.16 1.32
CA ALA A 79 -2.22 8.89 1.75
C ALA A 79 -2.18 10.38 1.35
N ALA A 80 -1.03 11.05 1.50
CA ALA A 80 -0.84 12.44 1.07
C ALA A 80 -0.98 12.58 -0.45
N THR A 81 -0.34 11.70 -1.22
CA THR A 81 -0.38 11.71 -2.69
C THR A 81 -1.80 11.53 -3.21
N ILE A 82 -2.54 10.56 -2.68
CA ILE A 82 -3.92 10.29 -3.10
C ILE A 82 -4.84 11.42 -2.66
N PHE A 83 -4.63 12.02 -1.49
CA PHE A 83 -5.40 13.20 -1.06
C PHE A 83 -5.22 14.36 -2.04
N ALA A 84 -3.97 14.68 -2.39
CA ALA A 84 -3.65 15.75 -3.33
C ALA A 84 -4.29 15.51 -4.71
N ASP A 85 -4.24 14.27 -5.20
CA ASP A 85 -4.87 13.91 -6.47
C ASP A 85 -6.40 14.04 -6.43
N VAL A 86 -7.06 13.51 -5.40
CA VAL A 86 -8.52 13.62 -5.23
C VAL A 86 -8.95 15.08 -5.05
N ALA A 87 -8.18 15.89 -4.32
CA ALA A 87 -8.43 17.32 -4.16
C ALA A 87 -8.33 18.04 -5.52
N LYS A 88 -7.30 17.74 -6.31
CA LYS A 88 -7.11 18.28 -7.66
C LYS A 88 -8.27 17.91 -8.58
N GLN A 89 -8.69 16.64 -8.61
CA GLN A 89 -9.86 16.19 -9.37
C GLN A 89 -11.16 16.89 -8.91
N SER A 90 -11.24 17.23 -7.62
CA SER A 90 -12.35 17.97 -7.03
C SER A 90 -12.24 19.50 -7.18
N LYS A 91 -11.21 19.99 -7.91
CA LYS A 91 -10.92 21.41 -8.13
C LYS A 91 -10.74 22.21 -6.83
N ILE A 92 -10.15 21.56 -5.81
CA ILE A 92 -9.82 22.19 -4.53
C ILE A 92 -8.35 22.59 -4.53
N GLU A 93 -8.08 23.86 -4.30
CA GLU A 93 -6.72 24.39 -4.15
C GLU A 93 -6.22 24.13 -2.72
N VAL A 94 -5.36 23.12 -2.58
CA VAL A 94 -4.66 22.77 -1.34
C VAL A 94 -3.40 23.61 -1.24
N THR A 95 -3.22 24.32 -0.12
CA THR A 95 -2.06 25.18 0.15
C THR A 95 -1.06 24.54 1.10
N ASN A 96 -1.52 23.63 1.96
CA ASN A 96 -0.65 22.82 2.81
C ASN A 96 -1.28 21.44 3.02
N LEU A 97 -0.45 20.40 3.02
CA LEU A 97 -0.85 19.02 3.28
C LEU A 97 0.29 18.30 3.98
N GLU A 98 -0.01 17.77 5.17
CA GLU A 98 0.89 16.91 5.93
C GLU A 98 0.09 15.71 6.43
N VAL A 99 0.69 14.53 6.36
CA VAL A 99 0.11 13.29 6.87
C VAL A 99 1.10 12.65 7.82
N VAL A 100 0.66 12.39 9.04
CA VAL A 100 1.44 11.73 10.08
C VAL A 100 0.90 10.33 10.29
N ALA A 101 1.78 9.33 10.15
CA ALA A 101 1.50 7.93 10.47
C ALA A 101 2.19 7.54 11.78
N GLU A 102 1.43 7.07 12.74
CA GLU A 102 1.91 6.55 14.03
C GLU A 102 1.45 5.10 14.16
N ALA A 103 2.29 4.21 14.67
CA ALA A 103 1.90 2.84 14.97
C ALA A 103 2.64 2.33 16.20
N GLU A 104 2.04 1.37 16.88
CA GLU A 104 2.63 0.70 18.03
C GLU A 104 3.23 -0.65 17.61
N LYS A 105 4.34 -1.03 18.24
CA LYS A 105 5.04 -2.28 17.97
C LYS A 105 5.35 -2.99 19.28
N SER A 106 4.56 -4.00 19.62
CA SER A 106 4.89 -4.89 20.74
C SER A 106 6.21 -5.64 20.48
N PRO A 107 7.11 -5.75 21.49
CA PRO A 107 8.34 -6.53 21.39
C PRO A 107 8.13 -8.01 21.05
N ASP A 108 7.02 -8.59 21.49
CA ASP A 108 6.76 -10.05 21.42
C ASP A 108 5.99 -10.48 20.16
N SER A 109 5.65 -9.53 19.30
CA SER A 109 4.91 -9.79 18.06
C SER A 109 5.76 -9.39 16.86
N PRO A 110 5.55 -9.94 15.67
CA PRO A 110 6.06 -9.35 14.44
C PRO A 110 5.13 -8.26 13.86
N LYS A 111 3.90 -8.14 14.35
CA LYS A 111 2.87 -7.23 13.80
C LYS A 111 2.89 -5.84 14.42
N LEU A 112 2.55 -4.84 13.63
CA LEU A 112 2.16 -3.52 14.13
C LEU A 112 0.75 -3.57 14.72
N SER A 113 0.50 -2.75 15.73
CA SER A 113 -0.83 -2.48 16.30
C SER A 113 -1.11 -0.98 16.26
N ASP A 114 -2.39 -0.62 16.37
CA ASP A 114 -2.83 0.77 16.60
C ASP A 114 -2.30 1.80 15.59
N VAL A 115 -2.24 1.43 14.31
CA VAL A 115 -1.83 2.33 13.21
C VAL A 115 -2.84 3.46 13.07
N LYS A 116 -2.37 4.71 13.20
CA LYS A 116 -3.17 5.93 13.11
C LYS A 116 -2.59 6.86 12.05
N LEU A 117 -3.45 7.31 11.14
CA LEU A 117 -3.14 8.38 10.20
C LEU A 117 -3.84 9.66 10.64
N LYS A 118 -3.09 10.75 10.75
CA LYS A 118 -3.60 12.11 10.99
C LYS A 118 -3.25 12.98 9.79
N VAL A 119 -4.25 13.65 9.23
CA VAL A 119 -4.08 14.56 8.10
C VAL A 119 -4.26 16.00 8.56
N TYR A 120 -3.25 16.82 8.31
CA TYR A 120 -3.29 18.25 8.50
C TYR A 120 -3.34 18.92 7.13
N VAL A 121 -4.43 19.63 6.85
CA VAL A 121 -4.66 20.22 5.53
C VAL A 121 -5.16 21.66 5.64
N SER A 122 -4.63 22.53 4.78
CA SER A 122 -5.14 23.88 4.53
C SER A 122 -5.49 24.01 3.05
N ALA A 123 -6.68 24.54 2.75
CA ALA A 123 -7.18 24.67 1.39
C ALA A 123 -8.28 25.73 1.30
N LYS A 124 -8.49 26.28 0.10
CA LYS A 124 -9.62 27.18 -0.19
C LYS A 124 -10.91 26.39 -0.44
N ALA A 125 -11.43 25.74 0.61
CA ALA A 125 -12.67 24.96 0.55
C ALA A 125 -13.38 24.91 1.91
N ARG A 126 -14.68 24.58 1.88
CA ARG A 126 -15.43 24.28 3.11
C ARG A 126 -14.92 22.99 3.73
N LYS A 127 -14.92 22.91 5.07
CA LYS A 127 -14.46 21.73 5.84
C LYS A 127 -15.08 20.41 5.34
N GLN A 128 -16.38 20.41 5.04
CA GLN A 128 -17.11 19.22 4.59
C GLN A 128 -16.59 18.68 3.24
N LEU A 129 -16.06 19.54 2.37
CA LEU A 129 -15.43 19.12 1.13
C LEU A 129 -14.10 18.42 1.40
N LEU A 130 -13.30 18.93 2.34
CA LEU A 130 -12.04 18.30 2.73
C LEU A 130 -12.27 16.95 3.40
N GLU A 131 -13.30 16.83 4.24
CA GLU A 131 -13.72 15.55 4.80
C GLU A 131 -14.16 14.56 3.70
N ALA A 132 -14.86 15.04 2.67
CA ALA A 132 -15.24 14.19 1.53
C ALA A 132 -14.03 13.75 0.70
N VAL A 133 -13.03 14.63 0.51
CA VAL A 133 -11.74 14.27 -0.11
C VAL A 133 -11.04 13.20 0.73
N TRP A 134 -11.00 13.36 2.05
CA TRP A 134 -10.39 12.37 2.94
C TRP A 134 -11.07 11.01 2.85
N ARG A 135 -12.40 10.94 2.91
CA ARG A 135 -13.15 9.67 2.78
C ARG A 135 -12.85 8.97 1.45
N ARG A 136 -12.74 9.73 0.35
CA ARG A 136 -12.35 9.17 -0.95
C ARG A 136 -10.89 8.75 -0.99
N THR A 137 -10.01 9.47 -0.31
CA THR A 137 -8.59 9.12 -0.19
C THR A 137 -8.45 7.78 0.52
N GLU A 138 -9.08 7.63 1.68
CA GLU A 138 -9.06 6.41 2.48
C GLU A 138 -9.59 5.20 1.70
N ALA A 139 -10.63 5.38 0.87
CA ALA A 139 -11.21 4.32 0.06
C ALA A 139 -10.38 3.92 -1.17
N ASN A 140 -9.53 4.81 -1.69
CA ASN A 140 -8.79 4.59 -2.94
C ASN A 140 -7.28 4.44 -2.75
N CYS A 141 -6.76 4.73 -1.56
CA CYS A 141 -5.32 4.69 -1.28
C CYS A 141 -4.82 3.24 -1.22
N PRO A 142 -3.94 2.80 -2.15
CA PRO A 142 -3.47 1.41 -2.19
C PRO A 142 -2.77 0.98 -0.90
N VAL A 143 -1.92 1.84 -0.33
CA VAL A 143 -1.17 1.48 0.88
C VAL A 143 -2.07 1.45 2.12
N VAL A 144 -3.10 2.30 2.21
CA VAL A 144 -4.11 2.18 3.28
C VAL A 144 -4.83 0.82 3.20
N ALA A 145 -5.14 0.34 2.00
CA ALA A 145 -5.73 -0.99 1.82
C ALA A 145 -4.78 -2.10 2.31
N ILE A 146 -3.48 -2.03 2.00
CA ILE A 146 -2.46 -2.98 2.49
C ILE A 146 -2.45 -3.08 4.01
N PHE A 147 -2.58 -1.95 4.71
CA PHE A 147 -2.56 -1.92 6.17
C PHE A 147 -3.88 -2.35 6.83
N LYS A 148 -4.99 -2.29 6.09
CA LYS A 148 -6.33 -2.65 6.59
C LYS A 148 -6.74 -4.09 6.27
N GLU A 149 -6.21 -4.64 5.18
CA GLU A 149 -6.67 -5.92 4.63
C GLU A 149 -5.54 -6.95 4.62
N PRO A 150 -5.85 -8.23 4.93
CA PRO A 150 -4.87 -9.30 4.79
C PRO A 150 -4.60 -9.59 3.31
N ILE A 151 -3.32 -9.56 2.92
CA ILE A 151 -2.86 -9.94 1.58
C ILE A 151 -2.20 -11.31 1.67
N SER A 152 -2.52 -12.20 0.74
CA SER A 152 -1.84 -13.51 0.64
C SER A 152 -0.39 -13.31 0.25
N VAL A 153 0.52 -13.82 1.07
CA VAL A 153 1.97 -13.78 0.82
C VAL A 153 2.48 -15.22 0.78
N GLU A 154 3.03 -15.60 -0.37
CA GLU A 154 3.75 -16.86 -0.56
C GLU A 154 5.22 -16.62 -0.24
N VAL A 155 5.85 -17.54 0.50
CA VAL A 155 7.23 -17.43 0.96
C VAL A 155 8.00 -18.67 0.53
N GLU A 156 9.11 -18.44 -0.17
CA GLU A 156 10.02 -19.48 -0.67
C GLU A 156 11.45 -19.14 -0.26
N LEU A 157 12.28 -20.16 -0.05
CA LEU A 157 13.70 -20.02 0.31
C LEU A 157 14.55 -20.88 -0.63
N GLU A 158 15.50 -20.25 -1.30
CA GLU A 158 16.56 -20.92 -2.06
C GLU A 158 17.91 -20.70 -1.34
N THR A 159 18.70 -21.76 -1.20
CA THR A 159 19.98 -21.72 -0.47
C THR A 159 21.12 -22.27 -1.30
N THR A 160 22.30 -21.67 -1.17
CA THR A 160 23.56 -22.24 -1.63
C THR A 160 24.56 -22.16 -0.49
N THR A 161 25.17 -23.28 -0.14
CA THR A 161 26.19 -23.37 0.92
C THR A 161 27.58 -23.23 0.30
N VAL A 162 28.44 -22.44 0.94
CA VAL A 162 29.86 -22.34 0.59
C VAL A 162 30.62 -22.92 1.78
N GLU A 163 31.44 -23.95 1.54
CA GLU A 163 32.36 -24.52 2.53
C GLU A 163 33.64 -23.68 2.66
#